data_AF-A0A4R2CM66-F1
#
_entry.id   AF-A0A4R2CM66-F1
#
_cell.length_a   1.000
_cell.length_b   1.000
_cell.length_c   1.000
_cell.angle_alpha   90.00
_cell.angle_beta   90.00
_cell.angle_gamma   90.00
#
_symmetry.space_group_name_H-M   'P 1'
#
loop_
_entity.id
_entity.type
_entity.pdbx_description
1 polymer ?
#
loop_
_entity_poly.entity_id
_entity_poly.type
_entity_poly.pdbx_seq_one_letter_code
_entity_poly.pdbx_strand_id
1 'polypeptide(L)'
;MTYQVALSFEDGVTRFIKVKPNETVADASYKARINIPLDCRDGACGTCKAFCESGTYDGGDYIEDALTDEEAEEGYCLPCQMMPESDLVVQIASTSDVAKTAAASYTATITELNHYSESVVGFTVEIDNRDDLVFLPGQYVNIGVPGSDDGTGKQATRSYSFSTGPHDNSLAFLVKITEGGLMSEYLRDRAQVGDTLEFTGPFGSFFLRERKRPSLLLAGGTGLAPLLSILSKIQSEGTDHPVHLIYGVTFDHDLVELEKLRAYAESLPNFTFDYCVADKDSSAPNKGYVTGLFEPQHLNDGDVDIYLCGPPPMVEAVRNHLSENSITPVNFYFEKFNTSATPGGATTPAPTDAEKAAAEKAAAETGRPVALETPADPGNYEIGEEHPPVAESDEQFDARMALELGVLELTIGRLTPEQLVEFRILAEASGASVEGDHFTDAAAFTDTTAAFHEYLFRCCTNPVLLEAYNRLEVTQLMYQVLRDAHWIEGHIIDEHLQLVEAFEKGDKAAARELMVAHSGHAKETMRRAIAEGAAAGAR
;
A
#
# COMPACT_ATOMS: atom_id res chain seq x y z
N MET A 1 7.04 29.00 24.26
CA MET A 1 7.39 29.45 22.90
C MET A 1 6.25 29.06 21.96
N THR A 2 6.08 29.76 20.84
CA THR A 2 5.16 29.38 19.77
C THR A 2 5.82 29.73 18.45
N TYR A 3 5.76 28.84 17.48
CA TYR A 3 6.32 29.03 16.15
C TYR A 3 5.24 29.52 15.19
N GLN A 4 5.64 30.32 14.20
CA GLN A 4 4.78 30.76 13.13
C GLN A 4 4.96 29.85 11.91
N VAL A 5 3.88 29.19 11.48
CA VAL A 5 3.90 28.31 10.31
C VAL A 5 3.05 28.94 9.20
N ALA A 6 3.66 29.13 8.04
CA ALA A 6 3.00 29.57 6.82
C ALA A 6 2.55 28.36 6.00
N LEU A 7 1.25 28.19 5.83
CA LEU A 7 0.63 27.17 4.99
C LEU A 7 0.36 27.78 3.61
N SER A 8 1.15 27.40 2.61
CA SER A 8 1.00 27.84 1.22
C SER A 8 0.16 26.83 0.45
N PHE A 9 -0.92 27.27 -0.20
CA PHE A 9 -1.86 26.42 -0.94
C PHE A 9 -1.66 26.55 -2.45
N GLU A 10 -2.15 25.57 -3.21
CA GLU A 10 -2.00 25.50 -4.67
C GLU A 10 -2.68 26.67 -5.43
N ASP A 11 -3.67 27.31 -4.80
CA ASP A 11 -4.36 28.51 -5.32
C ASP A 11 -3.56 29.82 -5.08
N GLY A 12 -2.33 29.71 -4.58
CA GLY A 12 -1.43 30.83 -4.30
C GLY A 12 -1.76 31.60 -3.02
N VAL A 13 -2.74 31.14 -2.24
CA VAL A 13 -3.08 31.74 -0.95
C VAL A 13 -2.14 31.18 0.13
N THR A 14 -1.62 32.05 1.00
CA THR A 14 -0.87 31.65 2.20
C THR A 14 -1.68 31.98 3.45
N ARG A 15 -1.76 31.04 4.39
CA ARG A 15 -2.35 31.23 5.71
C ARG A 15 -1.28 31.07 6.79
N PHE A 16 -1.39 31.82 7.88
CA PHE A 16 -0.47 31.71 9.00
C PHE A 16 -1.17 31.13 10.21
N ILE A 17 -0.55 30.12 10.82
CA ILE A 17 -0.99 29.52 12.07
C ILE A 17 0.10 29.66 13.13
N LYS A 18 -0.28 29.54 14.40
CA LYS A 18 0.64 29.50 15.53
C LYS A 18 0.64 28.08 16.10
N VAL A 19 1.83 27.48 16.18
CA VAL A 19 2.01 26.11 16.63
C VAL A 19 2.81 26.11 17.93
N LYS A 20 2.37 25.33 18.92
CA LYS A 20 3.14 25.13 20.16
C LYS A 20 4.23 24.06 19.96
N PRO A 21 5.32 24.05 20.74
CA PRO A 21 6.40 23.07 20.60
C PRO A 21 6.01 21.59 20.72
N ASN A 22 4.89 21.27 21.37
CA ASN A 22 4.40 19.88 21.54
C ASN A 22 3.04 19.69 20.85
N GLU A 23 2.87 20.33 19.69
CA GLU A 23 1.63 20.32 18.92
C GLU A 23 2.00 20.16 17.45
N THR A 24 1.32 19.23 16.76
CA THR A 24 1.62 18.99 15.35
C THR A 24 1.03 20.09 14.48
N VAL A 25 1.61 20.29 13.29
CA VAL A 25 1.15 21.30 12.33
C VAL A 25 -0.31 21.06 11.95
N ALA A 26 -0.72 19.81 11.75
CA ALA A 26 -2.11 19.47 11.46
C ALA A 26 -3.06 19.86 12.59
N ASP A 27 -2.73 19.54 13.85
CA ASP A 27 -3.57 19.88 14.99
C ASP A 27 -3.73 21.39 15.17
N ALA A 28 -2.64 22.15 15.01
CA ALA A 28 -2.69 23.60 15.05
C ALA A 28 -3.50 24.19 13.87
N SER A 29 -3.38 23.59 12.69
CA SER A 29 -4.13 23.99 11.49
C SER A 29 -5.64 23.80 11.70
N TYR A 30 -6.06 22.63 12.19
CA TYR A 30 -7.46 22.34 12.49
C TYR A 30 -8.01 23.22 13.61
N LYS A 31 -7.21 23.53 14.66
CA LYS A 31 -7.60 24.50 15.70
C LYS A 31 -7.80 25.92 15.14
N ALA A 32 -7.03 26.28 14.12
CA ALA A 32 -7.17 27.52 13.38
C ALA A 32 -8.32 27.50 12.36
N ARG A 33 -9.06 26.38 12.25
CA ARG A 33 -10.12 26.14 11.26
C ARG A 33 -9.61 26.19 9.82
N ILE A 34 -8.42 25.64 9.62
CA ILE A 34 -7.80 25.40 8.32
C ILE A 34 -7.59 23.88 8.23
N ASN A 35 -8.51 23.20 7.57
CA ASN A 35 -8.57 21.75 7.46
C ASN A 35 -7.71 21.31 6.26
N ILE A 36 -6.40 21.32 6.44
CA ILE A 36 -5.47 20.72 5.47
C ILE A 36 -5.82 19.23 5.28
N PRO A 37 -5.46 18.60 4.14
CA PRO A 37 -5.68 17.17 3.95
C PRO A 37 -5.20 16.35 5.15
N LEU A 38 -6.07 15.49 5.70
CA LEU A 38 -5.78 14.68 6.88
C LEU A 38 -6.82 13.56 7.01
N ASP A 39 -6.37 12.36 7.38
CA ASP A 39 -7.26 11.23 7.72
C ASP A 39 -6.83 10.53 9.02
N CYS A 40 -5.85 9.61 8.96
CA CYS A 40 -5.53 8.72 10.09
C CYS A 40 -4.92 9.40 11.32
N ARG A 41 -4.23 10.53 11.13
CA ARG A 41 -3.45 11.27 12.16
C ARG A 41 -2.31 10.49 12.83
N ASP A 42 -1.93 9.36 12.25
CA ASP A 42 -0.97 8.43 12.85
C ASP A 42 0.22 8.13 11.93
N GLY A 43 0.48 9.00 10.95
CA GLY A 43 1.63 8.82 10.04
C GLY A 43 1.52 7.59 9.14
N ALA A 44 0.30 7.09 8.87
CA ALA A 44 0.08 5.82 8.18
C ALA A 44 -0.66 5.88 6.82
N CYS A 45 -1.40 6.96 6.54
CA CYS A 45 -2.24 7.04 5.34
C CYS A 45 -1.69 7.92 4.22
N GLY A 46 -0.62 8.67 4.47
CA GLY A 46 -0.05 9.65 3.52
C GLY A 46 -0.96 10.83 3.13
N THR A 47 -2.24 10.87 3.53
CA THR A 47 -3.20 11.90 3.09
C THR A 47 -2.75 13.32 3.41
N CYS A 48 -2.04 13.52 4.52
CA CYS A 48 -1.55 14.85 4.90
C CYS A 48 -0.26 15.29 4.20
N LYS A 49 0.38 14.44 3.39
CA LYS A 49 1.68 14.71 2.78
C LYS A 49 1.74 16.12 2.17
N ALA A 50 2.79 16.84 2.56
CA ALA A 50 3.03 18.24 2.24
C ALA A 50 4.53 18.44 2.01
N PHE A 51 4.93 19.61 1.50
CA PHE A 51 6.33 19.92 1.26
C PHE A 51 6.80 21.07 2.15
N CYS A 52 7.83 20.87 2.96
CA CYS A 52 8.44 21.89 3.80
C CYS A 52 9.48 22.69 3.01
N GLU A 53 9.13 23.90 2.60
CA GLU A 53 9.99 24.79 1.83
C GLU A 53 11.09 25.44 2.69
N SER A 54 10.83 25.66 3.98
CA SER A 54 11.85 26.17 4.90
C SER A 54 11.50 25.95 6.37
N GLY A 55 12.55 25.87 7.20
CA GLY A 55 12.47 25.75 8.65
C GLY A 55 12.93 24.37 9.15
N THR A 56 13.01 24.20 10.46
CA THR A 56 13.38 22.94 11.13
C THR A 56 12.23 22.40 11.94
N TYR A 57 12.07 21.08 11.93
CA TYR A 57 10.98 20.38 12.58
C TYR A 57 11.42 18.98 12.98
N ASP A 58 10.73 18.42 13.97
CA ASP A 58 10.70 17.00 14.25
C ASP A 58 9.61 16.36 13.35
N GLY A 59 9.99 15.36 12.57
CA GLY A 59 9.12 14.66 11.63
C GLY A 59 8.12 13.72 12.31
N GLY A 60 8.35 13.36 13.57
CA GLY A 60 7.60 12.36 14.32
C GLY A 60 7.73 10.95 13.73
N ASP A 61 6.87 10.04 14.19
CA ASP A 61 6.86 8.64 13.75
C ASP A 61 5.87 8.46 12.59
N TYR A 62 6.35 7.87 11.51
CA TYR A 62 5.54 7.50 10.35
C TYR A 62 6.08 6.21 9.76
N ILE A 63 5.25 5.56 8.96
CA ILE A 63 5.62 4.39 8.19
C ILE A 63 5.93 4.82 6.75
N GLU A 64 6.78 4.06 6.06
CA GLU A 64 7.15 4.34 4.66
C GLU A 64 5.92 4.54 3.78
N ASP A 65 4.86 3.81 4.13
CA ASP A 65 3.53 3.88 3.60
C ASP A 65 3.06 5.32 3.34
N ALA A 66 3.25 6.16 4.35
CA ALA A 66 2.78 7.52 4.35
C ALA A 66 3.79 8.53 3.82
N LEU A 67 5.08 8.35 4.08
CA LEU A 67 6.18 9.23 3.69
C LEU A 67 7.48 8.42 3.69
N THR A 68 8.17 8.38 2.56
CA THR A 68 9.47 7.70 2.51
C THR A 68 10.59 8.58 3.01
N ASP A 69 11.72 7.97 3.36
CA ASP A 69 12.90 8.72 3.77
C ASP A 69 13.45 9.59 2.64
N GLU A 70 13.41 9.12 1.38
CA GLU A 70 13.78 9.93 0.21
C GLU A 70 12.90 11.17 0.08
N GLU A 71 11.57 10.99 0.18
CA GLU A 71 10.63 12.11 0.16
C GLU A 71 10.91 13.07 1.33
N ALA A 72 11.18 12.55 2.53
CA ALA A 72 11.53 13.35 3.70
C ALA A 72 12.82 14.16 3.49
N GLU A 73 13.85 13.57 2.88
CA GLU A 73 15.11 14.22 2.52
C GLU A 73 14.94 15.29 1.43
N GLU A 74 14.07 15.04 0.45
CA GLU A 74 13.69 16.02 -0.56
C GLU A 74 12.92 17.22 0.04
N GLY A 75 12.40 17.07 1.25
CA GLY A 75 11.70 18.09 2.02
C GLY A 75 10.19 17.85 2.15
N TYR A 76 9.67 16.70 1.72
CA TYR A 76 8.30 16.31 2.06
C TYR A 76 8.15 16.00 3.55
N CYS A 77 6.93 16.12 4.05
CA CYS A 77 6.63 15.94 5.46
C CYS A 77 5.18 15.51 5.65
N LEU A 78 4.87 14.97 6.83
CA LEU A 78 3.52 14.68 7.28
C LEU A 78 3.12 15.67 8.37
N PRO A 79 2.33 16.71 8.07
CA PRO A 79 1.80 17.66 9.06
C PRO A 79 1.13 17.01 10.27
N CYS A 80 0.62 15.78 10.14
CA CYS A 80 0.02 15.06 11.26
C CYS A 80 1.01 14.61 12.33
N GLN A 81 2.28 14.43 11.97
CA GLN A 81 3.39 14.06 12.86
C GLN A 81 4.38 15.22 13.07
N MET A 82 4.44 16.16 12.11
CA MET A 82 5.36 17.30 12.11
C MET A 82 5.19 18.23 13.32
N MET A 83 6.20 18.33 14.18
CA MET A 83 6.30 19.29 15.28
C MET A 83 7.37 20.34 14.99
N PRO A 84 7.02 21.65 14.91
CA PRO A 84 7.99 22.68 14.55
C PRO A 84 9.07 22.92 15.62
N GLU A 85 10.31 23.10 15.18
CA GLU A 85 11.45 23.57 16.01
C GLU A 85 11.87 25.01 15.65
N SER A 86 11.44 25.51 14.49
CA SER A 86 11.51 26.91 14.07
C SER A 86 10.20 27.38 13.44
N ASP A 87 10.16 28.64 13.00
CA ASP A 87 9.13 29.07 12.05
C ASP A 87 9.27 28.27 10.74
N LEU A 88 8.14 27.91 10.11
CA LEU A 88 8.11 27.03 8.94
C LEU A 88 7.34 27.65 7.76
N VAL A 89 7.67 27.20 6.55
CA VAL A 89 6.84 27.37 5.34
C VAL A 89 6.53 25.99 4.78
N VAL A 90 5.25 25.63 4.73
CA VAL A 90 4.78 24.31 4.31
C VAL A 90 3.79 24.48 3.14
N GLN A 91 4.08 23.85 2.01
CA GLN A 91 3.21 23.77 0.84
C GLN A 91 2.24 22.61 1.01
N ILE A 92 0.95 22.94 1.02
CA ILE A 92 -0.15 22.00 1.22
C ILE A 92 -0.68 21.58 -0.15
N ALA A 93 -0.78 20.27 -0.38
CA ALA A 93 -1.36 19.66 -1.58
C ALA A 93 -2.90 19.79 -1.63
N SER A 94 -3.39 21.02 -1.49
CA SER A 94 -4.80 21.40 -1.54
C SER A 94 -4.96 22.89 -1.85
N THR A 95 -6.20 23.33 -2.07
CA THR A 95 -6.54 24.75 -2.21
C THR A 95 -7.01 25.32 -0.87
N SER A 96 -6.88 26.64 -0.69
CA SER A 96 -7.30 27.29 0.54
C SER A 96 -8.81 27.30 0.74
N ASP A 97 -9.59 27.17 -0.34
CA ASP A 97 -11.05 27.06 -0.27
C ASP A 97 -11.49 25.69 0.23
N VAL A 98 -10.82 24.62 -0.20
CA VAL A 98 -11.09 23.26 0.28
C VAL A 98 -10.65 23.12 1.72
N ALA A 99 -9.52 23.73 2.10
CA ALA A 99 -9.10 23.77 3.49
C ALA A 99 -10.05 24.54 4.43
N LYS A 100 -11.08 25.23 3.93
CA LYS A 100 -12.15 25.80 4.78
C LYS A 100 -13.33 24.85 4.96
N THR A 101 -13.44 23.82 4.12
CA THR A 101 -14.46 22.78 4.25
C THR A 101 -14.03 21.79 5.33
N ALA A 102 -14.96 21.41 6.21
CA ALA A 102 -14.68 20.45 7.27
C ALA A 102 -15.34 19.12 6.91
N ALA A 103 -14.65 18.01 7.16
CA ALA A 103 -15.31 16.72 7.14
C ALA A 103 -16.48 16.73 8.12
N ALA A 104 -17.65 16.29 7.66
CA ALA A 104 -18.86 16.18 8.45
C ALA A 104 -19.46 14.79 8.30
N SER A 105 -20.33 14.42 9.23
CA SER A 105 -21.07 13.17 9.16
C SER A 105 -22.42 13.40 8.47
N TYR A 106 -22.78 12.46 7.60
CA TYR A 106 -24.00 12.50 6.82
C TYR A 106 -24.74 11.16 6.93
N THR A 107 -26.05 11.26 7.11
CA THR A 107 -26.97 10.13 7.03
C THR A 107 -27.48 10.04 5.59
N ALA A 108 -27.29 8.88 4.97
CA ALA A 108 -27.63 8.62 3.58
C ALA A 108 -28.59 7.45 3.43
N THR A 109 -29.46 7.52 2.44
CA THR A 109 -30.37 6.41 2.10
C THR A 109 -29.93 5.78 0.80
N ILE A 110 -29.76 4.45 0.76
CA ILE A 110 -29.50 3.72 -0.47
C ILE A 110 -30.72 3.83 -1.39
N THR A 111 -30.54 4.42 -2.56
CA THR A 111 -31.60 4.58 -3.58
C THR A 111 -31.45 3.61 -4.74
N GLU A 112 -30.25 3.08 -4.97
CA GLU A 112 -29.97 2.11 -6.02
C GLU A 112 -28.87 1.13 -5.60
N LEU A 113 -29.03 -0.13 -5.99
CA LEU A 113 -28.02 -1.19 -5.87
C LEU A 113 -27.89 -1.87 -7.23
N ASN A 114 -26.66 -1.90 -7.75
CA ASN A 114 -26.33 -2.53 -9.01
C ASN A 114 -25.24 -3.58 -8.81
N HIS A 115 -25.62 -4.85 -8.90
CA HIS A 115 -24.69 -5.98 -8.88
C HIS A 115 -24.17 -6.21 -10.31
N TYR A 116 -23.10 -5.52 -10.66
CA TYR A 116 -22.46 -5.67 -11.98
C TYR A 116 -21.97 -7.10 -12.20
N SER A 117 -21.43 -7.72 -11.15
CA SER A 117 -20.96 -9.11 -11.12
C SER A 117 -20.88 -9.61 -9.68
N GLU A 118 -20.41 -10.85 -9.49
CA GLU A 118 -20.13 -11.40 -8.15
C GLU A 118 -19.00 -10.64 -7.44
N SER A 119 -18.14 -9.94 -8.19
CA SER A 119 -16.94 -9.28 -7.69
C SER A 119 -17.07 -7.75 -7.62
N VAL A 120 -18.11 -7.15 -8.19
CA VAL A 120 -18.29 -5.69 -8.19
C VAL A 120 -19.75 -5.30 -7.95
N VAL A 121 -19.96 -4.43 -6.96
CA VAL A 121 -21.24 -3.80 -6.66
C VAL A 121 -21.11 -2.29 -6.77
N GLY A 122 -22.02 -1.67 -7.51
CA GLY A 122 -22.26 -0.23 -7.46
C GLY A 122 -23.46 0.07 -6.58
N PHE A 123 -23.43 1.18 -5.86
CA PHE A 123 -24.60 1.64 -5.12
C PHE A 123 -24.69 3.17 -5.14
N THR A 124 -25.92 3.67 -5.11
CA THR A 124 -26.24 5.10 -5.10
C THR A 124 -26.95 5.43 -3.80
N VAL A 125 -26.61 6.56 -3.21
CA VAL A 125 -27.26 7.10 -2.02
C VAL A 125 -27.70 8.55 -2.24
N GLU A 126 -28.73 8.94 -1.49
CA GLU A 126 -29.15 10.33 -1.36
C GLU A 126 -28.99 10.79 0.10
N ILE A 127 -28.67 12.07 0.27
CA ILE A 127 -28.57 12.75 1.57
C ILE A 127 -29.47 13.97 1.58
N ASP A 128 -30.18 14.22 2.69
CA ASP A 128 -31.12 15.34 2.79
C ASP A 128 -30.42 16.71 2.70
N ASN A 129 -29.20 16.80 3.24
CA ASN A 129 -28.39 18.01 3.29
C ASN A 129 -27.29 18.02 2.22
N ARG A 130 -27.65 17.65 0.98
CA ARG A 130 -26.70 17.51 -0.13
C ARG A 130 -25.84 18.75 -0.39
N ASP A 131 -26.41 19.94 -0.27
CA ASP A 131 -25.72 21.21 -0.48
C ASP A 131 -24.62 21.48 0.57
N ASP A 132 -24.68 20.82 1.74
CA ASP A 132 -23.66 20.93 2.78
C ASP A 132 -22.42 20.07 2.48
N LEU A 133 -22.52 19.08 1.60
CA LEU A 133 -21.40 18.23 1.20
C LEU A 133 -20.67 18.85 0.00
N VAL A 134 -19.57 19.54 0.31
CA VAL A 134 -18.64 20.09 -0.68
C VAL A 134 -17.40 19.21 -0.73
N PHE A 135 -17.16 18.57 -1.88
CA PHE A 135 -15.98 17.74 -2.11
C PHE A 135 -15.34 18.05 -3.47
N LEU A 136 -14.08 17.66 -3.63
CA LEU A 136 -13.37 17.73 -4.90
C LEU A 136 -13.43 16.37 -5.62
N PRO A 137 -13.60 16.36 -6.95
CA PRO A 137 -13.73 15.12 -7.69
C PRO A 137 -12.46 14.28 -7.58
N GLY A 138 -12.60 13.08 -7.06
CA GLY A 138 -11.50 12.17 -6.70
C GLY A 138 -11.48 11.82 -5.20
N GLN A 139 -12.06 12.67 -4.35
CA GLN A 139 -12.12 12.43 -2.90
C GLN A 139 -13.04 11.25 -2.51
N TYR A 140 -12.89 10.82 -1.26
CA TYR A 140 -13.63 9.71 -0.68
C TYR A 140 -14.33 10.07 0.63
N VAL A 141 -15.16 9.14 1.12
CA VAL A 141 -15.77 9.16 2.44
C VAL A 141 -15.51 7.85 3.17
N ASN A 142 -15.51 7.90 4.49
CA ASN A 142 -15.49 6.72 5.35
C ASN A 142 -16.93 6.34 5.68
N ILE A 143 -17.42 5.22 5.12
CA ILE A 143 -18.78 4.71 5.30
C ILE A 143 -18.77 3.68 6.43
N GLY A 144 -19.65 3.87 7.42
CA GLY A 144 -19.87 2.91 8.50
C GLY A 144 -20.54 1.65 7.97
N VAL A 145 -19.96 0.48 8.26
CA VAL A 145 -20.48 -0.81 7.80
C VAL A 145 -21.65 -1.24 8.69
N PRO A 146 -22.88 -1.38 8.15
CA PRO A 146 -24.04 -1.68 8.98
C PRO A 146 -23.93 -3.00 9.75
N GLY A 147 -24.10 -2.92 11.07
CA GLY A 147 -24.04 -4.08 11.97
C GLY A 147 -22.64 -4.60 12.27
N SER A 148 -21.58 -3.84 11.97
CA SER A 148 -20.19 -4.20 12.29
C SER A 148 -19.73 -3.65 13.64
N ASP A 149 -18.64 -4.23 14.16
CA ASP A 149 -17.87 -3.76 15.32
C ASP A 149 -16.38 -3.80 14.95
N ASP A 150 -15.62 -2.75 15.27
CA ASP A 150 -14.18 -2.65 15.03
C ASP A 150 -13.32 -3.30 16.12
N GLY A 151 -13.94 -4.01 17.07
CA GLY A 151 -13.29 -4.62 18.22
C GLY A 151 -13.15 -3.67 19.42
N THR A 152 -13.50 -2.39 19.24
CA THR A 152 -13.51 -1.38 20.31
C THR A 152 -14.93 -0.99 20.76
N GLY A 153 -15.95 -1.66 20.20
CA GLY A 153 -17.36 -1.32 20.44
C GLY A 153 -17.85 -0.18 19.55
N LYS A 154 -17.11 0.18 18.50
CA LYS A 154 -17.52 1.17 17.50
C LYS A 154 -17.80 0.49 16.16
N GLN A 155 -18.60 1.14 15.34
CA GLN A 155 -18.89 0.65 13.99
C GLN A 155 -17.63 0.73 13.13
N ALA A 156 -17.27 -0.38 12.47
CA ALA A 156 -16.16 -0.39 11.53
C ALA A 156 -16.50 0.50 10.32
N THR A 157 -15.51 1.20 9.78
CA THR A 157 -15.67 2.06 8.60
C THR A 157 -14.81 1.57 7.44
N ARG A 158 -15.22 1.88 6.21
CA ARG A 158 -14.45 1.62 4.99
C ARG A 158 -14.48 2.84 4.07
N SER A 159 -13.35 3.13 3.45
CA SER A 159 -13.17 4.27 2.56
C SER A 159 -13.69 3.95 1.16
N TYR A 160 -14.52 4.84 0.60
CA TYR A 160 -15.03 4.71 -0.76
C TYR A 160 -15.03 6.06 -1.47
N SER A 161 -14.35 6.11 -2.61
CA SER A 161 -14.27 7.29 -3.47
C SER A 161 -15.59 7.50 -4.21
N PHE A 162 -16.00 8.76 -4.34
CA PHE A 162 -17.20 9.10 -5.10
C PHE A 162 -17.04 8.73 -6.58
N SER A 163 -18.09 8.18 -7.20
CA SER A 163 -18.17 7.93 -8.65
C SER A 163 -19.10 8.89 -9.41
N THR A 164 -19.69 9.84 -8.68
CA THR A 164 -20.44 11.00 -9.21
C THR A 164 -19.69 12.30 -8.96
N GLY A 165 -20.05 13.34 -9.72
CA GLY A 165 -19.46 14.66 -9.61
C GLY A 165 -19.96 15.45 -8.40
N PRO A 166 -19.25 16.52 -8.01
CA PRO A 166 -19.56 17.32 -6.82
C PRO A 166 -20.88 18.09 -6.90
N HIS A 167 -21.49 18.20 -8.08
CA HIS A 167 -22.77 18.88 -8.30
C HIS A 167 -23.92 17.91 -8.61
N ASP A 168 -23.67 16.61 -8.60
CA ASP A 168 -24.71 15.60 -8.79
C ASP A 168 -25.56 15.50 -7.51
N ASN A 169 -26.88 15.35 -7.70
CA ASN A 169 -27.85 15.27 -6.60
C ASN A 169 -27.65 14.00 -5.74
N SER A 170 -27.22 12.91 -6.37
CA SER A 170 -26.95 11.64 -5.71
C SER A 170 -25.45 11.33 -5.67
N LEU A 171 -25.06 10.50 -4.70
CA LEU A 171 -23.70 10.06 -4.48
C LEU A 171 -23.62 8.58 -4.86
N ALA A 172 -22.75 8.21 -5.79
CA ALA A 172 -22.56 6.82 -6.15
C ALA A 172 -21.15 6.33 -5.82
N PHE A 173 -21.02 5.02 -5.65
CA PHE A 173 -19.79 4.33 -5.27
C PHE A 173 -19.65 3.03 -6.06
N LEU A 174 -18.41 2.59 -6.27
CA LEU A 174 -18.09 1.28 -6.85
C LEU A 174 -17.23 0.50 -5.87
N VAL A 175 -17.64 -0.73 -5.55
CA VAL A 175 -17.00 -1.56 -4.53
C VAL A 175 -16.62 -2.91 -5.11
N LYS A 176 -15.33 -3.26 -4.96
CA LYS A 176 -14.86 -4.62 -5.20
C LYS A 176 -15.33 -5.49 -4.04
N ILE A 177 -16.09 -6.52 -4.34
CA ILE A 177 -16.52 -7.53 -3.38
C ILE A 177 -15.35 -8.48 -3.14
N THR A 178 -14.98 -8.57 -1.87
CA THR A 178 -13.93 -9.45 -1.35
C THR A 178 -14.51 -10.40 -0.32
N GLU A 179 -14.08 -11.65 -0.35
CA GLU A 179 -14.55 -12.64 0.61
C GLU A 179 -14.06 -12.31 2.03
N GLY A 180 -14.94 -12.42 3.02
CA GLY A 180 -14.65 -12.01 4.40
C GLY A 180 -14.54 -10.50 4.63
N GLY A 181 -14.85 -9.67 3.62
CA GLY A 181 -14.90 -8.22 3.78
C GLY A 181 -16.21 -7.77 4.43
N LEU A 182 -16.16 -7.04 5.56
CA LEU A 182 -17.38 -6.60 6.28
C LEU A 182 -18.39 -5.86 5.37
N MET A 183 -17.89 -4.90 4.58
CA MET A 183 -18.76 -4.16 3.65
C MET A 183 -19.15 -5.03 2.45
N SER A 184 -18.25 -5.88 1.97
CA SER A 184 -18.51 -6.83 0.88
C SER A 184 -19.68 -7.76 1.22
N GLU A 185 -19.68 -8.34 2.42
CA GLU A 185 -20.77 -9.18 2.94
C GLU A 185 -22.07 -8.40 3.12
N TYR A 186 -22.00 -7.16 3.63
CA TYR A 186 -23.17 -6.30 3.71
C TYR A 186 -23.78 -6.06 2.32
N LEU A 187 -22.99 -5.56 1.37
CA LEU A 187 -23.46 -5.21 0.02
C LEU A 187 -23.96 -6.42 -0.76
N ARG A 188 -23.30 -7.58 -0.63
CA ARG A 188 -23.68 -8.80 -1.33
C ARG A 188 -24.92 -9.47 -0.75
N ASP A 189 -25.02 -9.56 0.58
CA ASP A 189 -25.97 -10.48 1.22
C ASP A 189 -27.12 -9.77 1.95
N ARG A 190 -26.95 -8.49 2.34
CA ARG A 190 -27.86 -7.80 3.27
C ARG A 190 -28.41 -6.47 2.77
N ALA A 191 -27.65 -5.73 1.96
CA ALA A 191 -28.00 -4.37 1.55
C ALA A 191 -29.29 -4.34 0.74
N GLN A 192 -30.14 -3.37 1.03
CA GLN A 192 -31.40 -3.14 0.31
C GLN A 192 -31.60 -1.66 0.03
N VAL A 193 -32.31 -1.36 -1.07
CA VAL A 193 -32.80 0.00 -1.32
C VAL A 193 -33.70 0.42 -0.16
N GLY A 194 -33.43 1.60 0.38
CA GLY A 194 -34.06 2.14 1.60
C GLY A 194 -33.21 1.97 2.86
N ASP A 195 -32.11 1.21 2.83
CA ASP A 195 -31.20 1.12 3.96
C ASP A 195 -30.52 2.46 4.24
N THR A 196 -30.23 2.70 5.51
CA THR A 196 -29.53 3.90 5.98
C THR A 196 -28.04 3.61 6.19
N LEU A 197 -27.20 4.44 5.61
CA LEU A 197 -25.75 4.45 5.80
C LEU A 197 -25.33 5.74 6.48
N GLU A 198 -24.34 5.66 7.36
CA GLU A 198 -23.66 6.82 7.92
C GLU A 198 -22.28 6.92 7.28
N PHE A 199 -21.89 8.10 6.81
CA PHE A 199 -20.54 8.32 6.33
C PHE A 199 -19.97 9.64 6.82
N THR A 200 -18.64 9.73 6.87
CA THR A 200 -17.92 10.96 7.20
C THR A 200 -16.97 11.35 6.08
N GLY A 201 -16.88 12.64 5.77
CA GLY A 201 -15.93 13.19 4.81
C GLY A 201 -16.35 14.57 4.28
N PRO A 202 -15.77 15.02 3.16
CA PRO A 202 -14.84 14.29 2.31
C PRO A 202 -13.41 14.21 2.88
N PHE A 203 -12.64 13.25 2.37
CA PHE A 203 -11.22 13.04 2.65
C PHE A 203 -10.44 12.82 1.37
N GLY A 204 -9.11 12.81 1.47
CA GLY A 204 -8.20 12.48 0.37
C GLY A 204 -7.59 13.71 -0.31
N SER A 205 -6.34 13.52 -0.76
CA SER A 205 -5.54 14.47 -1.54
C SER A 205 -5.54 14.14 -3.05
N PHE A 206 -6.06 12.98 -3.43
CA PHE A 206 -6.30 12.60 -4.82
C PHE A 206 -7.57 13.30 -5.34
N PHE A 207 -7.39 14.35 -6.13
CA PHE A 207 -8.49 15.07 -6.75
C PHE A 207 -8.03 15.85 -7.99
N LEU A 208 -8.97 16.17 -8.88
CA LEU A 208 -8.70 16.93 -10.08
C LEU A 208 -8.11 18.31 -9.75
N ARG A 209 -6.86 18.56 -10.17
CA ARG A 209 -6.25 19.89 -10.12
C ARG A 209 -6.75 20.78 -11.25
N GLU A 210 -6.43 22.07 -11.13
CA GLU A 210 -6.66 23.01 -12.22
C GLU A 210 -5.97 22.52 -13.51
N ARG A 211 -6.77 22.26 -14.54
CA ARG A 211 -6.28 21.67 -15.79
C ARG A 211 -5.57 22.72 -16.63
N LYS A 212 -4.24 22.58 -16.76
CA LYS A 212 -3.37 23.47 -17.54
C LYS A 212 -2.71 22.79 -18.74
N ARG A 213 -2.86 21.46 -18.86
CA ARG A 213 -2.20 20.59 -19.83
C ARG A 213 -3.01 19.30 -20.04
N PRO A 214 -2.63 18.43 -21.01
CA PRO A 214 -3.27 17.13 -21.18
C PRO A 214 -3.23 16.27 -19.92
N SER A 215 -4.19 15.35 -19.77
CA SER A 215 -4.23 14.43 -18.64
C SER A 215 -4.36 12.97 -19.08
N LEU A 216 -3.60 12.09 -18.43
CA LEU A 216 -3.71 10.64 -18.57
C LEU A 216 -4.31 10.07 -17.27
N LEU A 217 -5.50 9.48 -17.38
CA LEU A 217 -6.22 8.86 -16.28
C LEU A 217 -6.04 7.34 -16.35
N LEU A 218 -5.62 6.71 -15.26
CA LEU A 218 -5.34 5.27 -15.20
C LEU A 218 -6.17 4.64 -14.09
N ALA A 219 -7.03 3.69 -14.43
CA ALA A 219 -7.88 2.98 -13.46
C ALA A 219 -7.58 1.49 -13.41
N GLY A 220 -7.52 0.94 -12.20
CA GLY A 220 -7.48 -0.50 -11.95
C GLY A 220 -8.72 -0.97 -11.18
N GLY A 221 -9.55 -1.82 -11.80
CA GLY A 221 -10.77 -2.33 -11.17
C GLY A 221 -11.68 -1.20 -10.67
N THR A 222 -12.09 -1.23 -9.40
CA THR A 222 -12.92 -0.16 -8.83
C THR A 222 -12.20 1.18 -8.65
N GLY A 223 -10.89 1.25 -8.92
CA GLY A 223 -10.12 2.49 -9.15
C GLY A 223 -10.73 3.42 -10.20
N LEU A 224 -11.68 2.91 -10.99
CA LEU A 224 -12.51 3.72 -11.88
C LEU A 224 -13.37 4.76 -11.16
N ALA A 225 -13.81 4.51 -9.92
CA ALA A 225 -14.74 5.39 -9.20
C ALA A 225 -14.28 6.86 -9.14
N PRO A 226 -13.12 7.21 -8.56
CA PRO A 226 -12.71 8.61 -8.47
C PRO A 226 -12.50 9.24 -9.86
N LEU A 227 -12.09 8.46 -10.87
CA LEU A 227 -11.94 8.96 -12.24
C LEU A 227 -13.28 9.29 -12.91
N LEU A 228 -14.36 8.57 -12.58
CA LEU A 228 -15.71 8.93 -13.03
C LEU A 228 -16.19 10.25 -12.41
N SER A 229 -15.81 10.53 -11.16
CA SER A 229 -16.07 11.83 -10.52
C SER A 229 -15.29 12.96 -11.21
N ILE A 230 -14.02 12.71 -11.55
CA ILE A 230 -13.18 13.63 -12.34
C ILE A 230 -13.80 13.90 -13.72
N LEU A 231 -14.23 12.86 -14.44
CA LEU A 231 -14.87 13.00 -15.75
C LEU A 231 -16.20 13.77 -15.67
N SER A 232 -17.00 13.57 -14.61
CA SER A 232 -18.23 14.34 -14.37
C SER A 232 -17.93 15.84 -14.25
N LYS A 233 -16.89 16.21 -13.47
CA LYS A 233 -16.46 17.61 -13.35
C LYS A 233 -15.98 18.17 -14.70
N ILE A 234 -15.16 17.42 -15.42
CA ILE A 234 -14.65 17.79 -16.76
C ILE A 234 -15.80 18.03 -17.74
N GLN A 235 -16.84 17.19 -17.72
CA GLN A 235 -18.04 17.35 -18.53
C GLN A 235 -18.79 18.64 -18.21
N SER A 236 -18.96 18.96 -16.92
CA SER A 236 -19.68 20.15 -16.48
C SER A 236 -18.99 21.48 -16.84
N GLU A 237 -17.66 21.49 -16.88
CA GLU A 237 -16.86 22.71 -17.11
C GLU A 237 -16.32 22.83 -18.55
N GLY A 238 -16.32 21.73 -19.30
CA GLY A 238 -15.63 21.64 -20.59
C GLY A 238 -14.12 21.42 -20.44
N THR A 239 -13.42 21.15 -21.55
CA THR A 239 -11.96 21.02 -21.57
C THR A 239 -11.37 21.50 -22.88
N ASP A 240 -10.35 22.36 -22.80
CA ASP A 240 -9.51 22.72 -23.95
C ASP A 240 -8.34 21.75 -24.12
N HIS A 241 -8.05 20.94 -23.08
CA HIS A 241 -6.95 19.98 -23.07
C HIS A 241 -7.45 18.54 -23.33
N PRO A 242 -6.69 17.73 -24.08
CA PRO A 242 -6.94 16.31 -24.24
C PRO A 242 -6.95 15.55 -22.91
N VAL A 243 -7.86 14.60 -22.78
CA VAL A 243 -7.95 13.68 -21.64
C VAL A 243 -8.05 12.26 -22.19
N HIS A 244 -7.14 11.38 -21.78
CA HIS A 244 -7.19 9.97 -22.15
C HIS A 244 -7.32 9.11 -20.90
N LEU A 245 -8.24 8.13 -20.90
CA LEU A 245 -8.38 7.17 -19.81
C LEU A 245 -8.00 5.75 -20.26
N ILE A 246 -7.17 5.05 -19.49
CA ILE A 246 -6.88 3.63 -19.67
C ILE A 246 -7.43 2.86 -18.47
N TYR A 247 -8.41 1.99 -18.72
CA TYR A 247 -9.08 1.19 -17.69
C TYR A 247 -8.65 -0.28 -17.74
N GLY A 248 -7.90 -0.74 -16.73
CA GLY A 248 -7.48 -2.12 -16.59
C GLY A 248 -8.29 -2.91 -15.57
N VAL A 249 -8.63 -4.16 -15.90
CA VAL A 249 -9.21 -5.12 -14.96
C VAL A 249 -8.60 -6.50 -15.09
N THR A 250 -8.84 -7.39 -14.13
CA THR A 250 -8.33 -8.77 -14.17
C THR A 250 -9.18 -9.65 -15.09
N PHE A 251 -10.50 -9.65 -14.91
CA PHE A 251 -11.43 -10.52 -15.63
C PHE A 251 -12.53 -9.73 -16.36
N ASP A 252 -13.15 -10.33 -17.38
CA ASP A 252 -14.21 -9.68 -18.18
C ASP A 252 -15.39 -9.20 -17.32
N HIS A 253 -15.73 -9.94 -16.26
CA HIS A 253 -16.84 -9.58 -15.37
C HIS A 253 -16.52 -8.43 -14.40
N ASP A 254 -15.27 -7.96 -14.35
CA ASP A 254 -14.85 -6.78 -13.61
C ASP A 254 -14.99 -5.49 -14.46
N LEU A 255 -15.25 -5.61 -15.77
CA LEU A 255 -15.51 -4.45 -16.64
C LEU A 255 -16.89 -3.85 -16.33
N VAL A 256 -16.90 -2.74 -15.61
CA VAL A 256 -18.10 -1.99 -15.22
C VAL A 256 -18.10 -0.60 -15.83
N GLU A 257 -19.26 0.05 -15.89
CA GLU A 257 -19.42 1.46 -16.30
C GLU A 257 -18.93 1.79 -17.73
N LEU A 258 -18.70 0.80 -18.60
CA LEU A 258 -18.23 1.04 -19.97
C LEU A 258 -19.21 1.92 -20.77
N GLU A 259 -20.52 1.76 -20.57
CA GLU A 259 -21.53 2.60 -21.23
C GLU A 259 -21.47 4.06 -20.74
N LYS A 260 -21.15 4.29 -19.46
CA LYS A 260 -20.93 5.63 -18.91
C LYS A 260 -19.67 6.27 -19.52
N LEU A 261 -18.60 5.49 -19.70
CA LEU A 261 -17.39 5.95 -20.40
C LEU A 261 -17.66 6.28 -21.87
N ARG A 262 -18.44 5.46 -22.58
CA ARG A 262 -18.89 5.76 -23.95
C ARG A 262 -19.69 7.06 -24.00
N ALA A 263 -20.61 7.27 -23.07
CA ALA A 263 -21.40 8.50 -22.99
C ALA A 263 -20.52 9.75 -22.71
N TYR A 264 -19.47 9.62 -21.90
CA TYR A 264 -18.47 10.68 -21.76
C TYR A 264 -17.74 10.94 -23.06
N ALA A 265 -17.26 9.91 -23.76
CA ALA A 265 -16.55 10.07 -25.04
C ALA A 265 -17.42 10.72 -26.13
N GLU A 266 -18.72 10.46 -26.13
CA GLU A 266 -19.67 11.09 -27.05
C GLU A 266 -19.94 12.57 -26.72
N SER A 267 -19.91 12.93 -25.43
CA SER A 267 -20.27 14.28 -24.95
C SER A 267 -19.06 15.21 -24.77
N LEU A 268 -17.86 14.66 -24.61
CA LEU A 268 -16.60 15.38 -24.41
C LEU A 268 -15.71 15.24 -25.65
N PRO A 269 -15.61 16.27 -26.53
CA PRO A 269 -14.88 16.17 -27.79
C PRO A 269 -13.39 15.81 -27.66
N ASN A 270 -12.79 16.10 -26.51
CA ASN A 270 -11.36 15.92 -26.23
C ASN A 270 -11.11 14.75 -25.25
N PHE A 271 -12.10 13.89 -25.02
CA PHE A 271 -11.96 12.70 -24.19
C PHE A 271 -11.95 11.44 -25.03
N THR A 272 -10.97 10.58 -24.79
CA THR A 272 -10.92 9.22 -25.32
C THR A 272 -10.63 8.23 -24.20
N PHE A 273 -10.98 6.97 -24.41
CA PHE A 273 -10.61 5.93 -23.46
C PHE A 273 -10.36 4.60 -24.16
N ASP A 274 -9.48 3.83 -23.55
CA ASP A 274 -9.23 2.42 -23.85
C ASP A 274 -9.40 1.59 -22.57
N TYR A 275 -9.63 0.30 -22.74
CA TYR A 275 -9.66 -0.64 -21.62
C TYR A 275 -8.93 -1.93 -21.98
N CYS A 276 -8.37 -2.60 -20.97
CA CYS A 276 -7.73 -3.90 -21.11
C CYS A 276 -8.16 -4.89 -20.03
N VAL A 277 -8.06 -6.17 -20.35
CA VAL A 277 -8.31 -7.28 -19.42
C VAL A 277 -7.06 -8.14 -19.32
N ALA A 278 -6.57 -8.39 -18.11
CA ALA A 278 -5.34 -9.14 -17.89
C ALA A 278 -5.49 -10.63 -18.28
N ASP A 279 -6.68 -11.20 -18.10
CA ASP A 279 -6.98 -12.57 -18.48
C ASP A 279 -6.72 -12.84 -19.98
N LYS A 280 -5.85 -13.81 -20.26
CA LYS A 280 -5.47 -14.21 -21.63
C LYS A 280 -6.68 -14.76 -22.40
N ASP A 281 -7.65 -15.35 -21.71
CA ASP A 281 -8.86 -15.94 -22.30
C ASP A 281 -9.98 -14.92 -22.52
N SER A 282 -9.77 -13.65 -22.12
CA SER A 282 -10.69 -12.55 -22.34
C SER A 282 -11.08 -12.36 -23.81
N SER A 283 -12.30 -11.86 -24.03
CA SER A 283 -12.78 -11.40 -25.33
C SER A 283 -12.53 -9.91 -25.60
N ALA A 284 -11.93 -9.19 -24.65
CA ALA A 284 -11.66 -7.77 -24.76
C ALA A 284 -10.74 -7.42 -25.94
N PRO A 285 -10.94 -6.24 -26.58
CA PRO A 285 -10.09 -5.78 -27.67
C PRO A 285 -8.60 -5.70 -27.29
N ASN A 286 -8.32 -5.22 -26.08
CA ASN A 286 -6.97 -5.15 -25.55
C ASN A 286 -6.82 -6.14 -24.38
N LYS A 287 -5.74 -6.92 -24.42
CA LYS A 287 -5.38 -7.87 -23.36
C LYS A 287 -4.10 -7.42 -22.66
N GLY A 288 -3.97 -7.79 -21.40
CA GLY A 288 -2.81 -7.43 -20.56
C GLY A 288 -3.11 -6.26 -19.63
N TYR A 289 -2.09 -5.41 -19.42
CA TYR A 289 -2.08 -4.37 -18.38
C TYR A 289 -2.08 -2.96 -18.99
N VAL A 290 -2.47 -1.97 -18.19
CA VAL A 290 -2.62 -0.57 -18.65
C VAL A 290 -1.35 0.01 -19.27
N THR A 291 -0.17 -0.38 -18.78
CA THR A 291 1.13 0.07 -19.29
C THR A 291 1.36 -0.36 -20.74
N GLY A 292 0.76 -1.47 -21.17
CA GLY A 292 0.83 -1.94 -22.56
C GLY A 292 0.03 -1.09 -23.55
N LEU A 293 -0.81 -0.16 -23.07
CA LEU A 293 -1.63 0.75 -23.87
C LEU A 293 -1.10 2.19 -23.87
N PHE A 294 0.10 2.41 -23.35
CA PHE A 294 0.72 3.72 -23.40
C PHE A 294 1.13 4.04 -24.83
N GLU A 295 0.64 5.16 -25.35
CA GLU A 295 1.06 5.71 -26.62
C GLU A 295 1.80 7.03 -26.37
N PRO A 296 2.79 7.42 -27.20
CA PRO A 296 3.54 8.66 -27.02
C PRO A 296 2.65 9.91 -26.89
N GLN A 297 1.51 9.94 -27.61
CA GLN A 297 0.55 11.02 -27.55
C GLN A 297 -0.16 11.16 -26.20
N HIS A 298 -0.28 10.08 -25.42
CA HIS A 298 -0.87 10.10 -24.06
C HIS A 298 0.08 10.76 -23.06
N LEU A 299 1.39 10.68 -23.32
CA LEU A 299 2.44 11.15 -22.42
C LEU A 299 2.92 12.57 -22.76
N ASN A 300 2.64 13.05 -23.98
CA ASN A 300 2.92 14.40 -24.46
C ASN A 300 4.38 14.85 -24.16
N ASP A 301 5.35 13.98 -24.44
CA ASP A 301 6.78 14.20 -24.15
C ASP A 301 7.09 14.60 -22.69
N GLY A 302 6.25 14.14 -21.74
CA GLY A 302 6.35 14.47 -20.32
C GLY A 302 5.47 15.64 -19.87
N ASP A 303 4.94 16.47 -20.78
CA ASP A 303 4.01 17.57 -20.45
C ASP A 303 2.58 17.05 -20.26
N VAL A 304 2.39 16.22 -19.24
CA VAL A 304 1.13 15.57 -18.90
C VAL A 304 0.94 15.53 -17.38
N ASP A 305 -0.32 15.65 -16.95
CA ASP A 305 -0.73 15.31 -15.58
C ASP A 305 -1.28 13.88 -15.57
N ILE A 306 -0.65 12.98 -14.81
CA ILE A 306 -1.10 11.59 -14.66
C ILE A 306 -1.93 11.47 -13.37
N TYR A 307 -3.11 10.86 -13.47
CA TYR A 307 -3.98 10.51 -12.36
C TYR A 307 -4.20 9.00 -12.35
N LEU A 308 -3.71 8.31 -11.33
CA LEU A 308 -3.73 6.85 -11.26
C LEU A 308 -4.46 6.35 -10.02
N CYS A 309 -5.53 5.59 -10.17
CA CYS A 309 -6.21 4.95 -9.04
C CYS A 309 -6.40 3.45 -9.27
N GLY A 310 -5.98 2.62 -8.32
CA GLY A 310 -6.03 1.16 -8.48
C GLY A 310 -5.35 0.40 -7.35
N PRO A 311 -5.22 -0.92 -7.46
CA PRO A 311 -4.53 -1.72 -6.45
C PRO A 311 -3.01 -1.39 -6.42
N PRO A 312 -2.31 -1.51 -5.27
CA PRO A 312 -0.89 -1.18 -5.16
C PRO A 312 0.01 -1.78 -6.24
N PRO A 313 -0.12 -3.08 -6.61
CA PRO A 313 0.73 -3.66 -7.64
C PRO A 313 0.61 -2.96 -9.00
N MET A 314 -0.56 -2.41 -9.32
CA MET A 314 -0.75 -1.62 -10.54
C MET A 314 -0.04 -0.27 -10.44
N VAL A 315 -0.13 0.40 -9.29
CA VAL A 315 0.53 1.69 -9.07
C VAL A 315 2.03 1.58 -9.23
N GLU A 316 2.63 0.57 -8.62
CA GLU A 316 4.07 0.31 -8.73
C GLU A 316 4.48 -0.11 -10.14
N ALA A 317 3.69 -0.95 -10.81
CA ALA A 317 3.96 -1.32 -12.20
C ALA A 317 3.97 -0.10 -13.14
N VAL A 318 3.08 0.87 -12.93
CA VAL A 318 3.08 2.13 -13.71
C VAL A 318 4.29 2.99 -13.38
N ARG A 319 4.64 3.16 -12.10
CA ARG A 319 5.84 3.91 -11.67
C ARG A 319 7.11 3.34 -12.29
N ASN A 320 7.31 2.03 -12.16
CA ASN A 320 8.46 1.32 -12.73
C ASN A 320 8.50 1.48 -14.25
N HIS A 321 7.36 1.35 -14.93
CA HIS A 321 7.28 1.54 -16.37
C HIS A 321 7.70 2.96 -16.81
N LEU A 322 7.26 4.00 -16.08
CA LEU A 322 7.67 5.38 -16.37
C LEU A 322 9.18 5.57 -16.17
N SER A 323 9.73 5.03 -15.08
CA SER A 323 11.17 5.09 -14.76
C SER A 323 12.03 4.38 -15.81
N GLU A 324 11.71 3.11 -16.13
CA GLU A 324 12.42 2.29 -17.12
C GLU A 324 12.46 2.94 -18.51
N ASN A 325 11.42 3.71 -18.85
CA ASN A 325 11.30 4.41 -20.13
C ASN A 325 11.76 5.87 -20.05
N SER A 326 12.32 6.31 -18.92
CA SER A 326 12.80 7.69 -18.70
C SER A 326 11.74 8.76 -18.97
N ILE A 327 10.50 8.49 -18.57
CA ILE A 327 9.36 9.41 -18.69
C ILE A 327 9.14 10.10 -17.35
N THR A 328 9.27 11.43 -17.34
CA THR A 328 8.96 12.24 -16.17
C THR A 328 7.73 13.11 -16.48
N PRO A 329 6.53 12.77 -15.97
CA PRO A 329 5.37 13.63 -16.12
C PRO A 329 5.55 14.91 -15.30
N VAL A 330 4.84 15.99 -15.67
CA VAL A 330 4.86 17.23 -14.90
C VAL A 330 4.26 17.01 -13.51
N ASN A 331 3.16 16.24 -13.44
CA ASN A 331 2.59 15.81 -12.18
C ASN A 331 2.14 14.34 -12.24
N PHE A 332 2.32 13.63 -11.14
CA PHE A 332 1.89 12.25 -10.97
C PHE A 332 1.08 12.12 -9.67
N TYR A 333 -0.23 12.10 -9.79
CA TYR A 333 -1.17 11.94 -8.68
C TYR A 333 -1.67 10.50 -8.65
N PHE A 334 -1.76 9.91 -7.46
CA PHE A 334 -2.29 8.55 -7.38
C PHE A 334 -3.00 8.22 -6.07
N GLU A 335 -3.78 7.14 -6.14
CA GLU A 335 -4.54 6.56 -5.04
C GLU A 335 -4.47 5.02 -5.11
N LYS A 336 -3.93 4.38 -4.09
CA LYS A 336 -3.96 2.91 -3.91
C LYS A 336 -5.20 2.44 -3.16
N PHE A 337 -5.87 1.41 -3.67
CA PHE A 337 -6.97 0.72 -2.98
C PHE A 337 -6.51 -0.61 -2.38
N ASN A 338 -6.41 -0.65 -1.05
CA ASN A 338 -6.10 -1.87 -0.33
C ASN A 338 -7.39 -2.61 0.05
N THR A 339 -7.54 -3.83 -0.48
CA THR A 339 -8.68 -4.70 -0.18
C THR A 339 -8.54 -5.28 1.23
N SER A 340 -9.14 -4.63 2.23
CA SER A 340 -9.19 -5.17 3.59
C SER A 340 -10.12 -6.39 3.67
N ALA A 341 -9.60 -7.60 3.86
CA ALA A 341 -10.36 -8.73 4.42
C ALA A 341 -10.35 -8.57 5.96
N THR A 342 -11.47 -8.81 6.64
CA THR A 342 -11.57 -8.56 8.10
C THR A 342 -11.28 -9.84 8.91
N PRO A 343 -10.69 -9.74 10.11
CA PRO A 343 -10.39 -10.88 10.97
C PRO A 343 -11.69 -11.45 11.57
N GLY A 344 -12.05 -12.65 11.14
CA GLY A 344 -13.20 -13.39 11.67
C GLY A 344 -13.14 -14.82 11.18
N GLY A 345 -12.83 -15.75 12.08
CA GLY A 345 -12.49 -17.14 11.75
C GLY A 345 -13.44 -17.81 10.76
N ALA A 346 -12.95 -17.99 9.53
CA ALA A 346 -13.40 -18.98 8.58
C ALA A 346 -12.17 -19.45 7.79
N THR A 347 -11.93 -20.76 7.78
CA THR A 347 -10.87 -21.39 6.99
C THR A 347 -11.05 -21.06 5.51
N THR A 348 -10.05 -20.42 4.91
CA THR A 348 -9.92 -20.25 3.46
C THR A 348 -9.96 -21.62 2.77
N PRO A 349 -10.76 -21.85 1.73
CA PRO A 349 -10.66 -23.06 0.93
C PRO A 349 -9.33 -23.09 0.18
N ALA A 350 -8.73 -24.27 0.06
CA ALA A 350 -7.49 -24.46 -0.70
C ALA A 350 -7.70 -24.13 -2.19
N PRO A 351 -6.67 -23.59 -2.88
CA PRO A 351 -6.73 -23.29 -4.30
C PRO A 351 -7.04 -24.55 -5.13
N THR A 352 -7.90 -24.36 -6.13
CA THR A 352 -8.33 -25.38 -7.09
C THR A 352 -7.17 -25.83 -7.97
N ASP A 353 -7.28 -27.04 -8.52
CA ASP A 353 -6.26 -27.60 -9.42
C ASP A 353 -6.04 -26.74 -10.69
N ALA A 354 -7.02 -25.92 -11.06
CA ALA A 354 -6.92 -24.95 -12.16
C ALA A 354 -6.03 -23.74 -11.80
N GLU A 355 -6.11 -23.25 -10.57
CA GLU A 355 -5.30 -22.13 -10.06
C GLU A 355 -3.84 -22.55 -9.87
N LYS A 356 -3.59 -23.80 -9.43
CA LYS A 356 -2.25 -24.37 -9.36
C LYS A 356 -1.62 -24.56 -10.74
N ALA A 357 -2.39 -25.07 -11.70
CA ALA A 357 -1.91 -25.27 -13.07
C ALA A 357 -1.62 -23.94 -13.80
N ALA A 358 -2.36 -22.87 -13.49
CA ALA A 358 -2.11 -21.54 -14.03
C ALA A 358 -0.83 -20.90 -13.45
N ALA A 359 -0.59 -21.06 -12.15
CA ALA A 359 0.63 -20.60 -11.49
C ALA A 359 1.88 -21.36 -11.98
N GLU A 360 1.79 -22.68 -12.15
CA GLU A 360 2.88 -23.52 -12.68
C GLU A 360 3.21 -23.18 -14.15
N LYS A 361 2.20 -22.85 -14.96
CA LYS A 361 2.40 -22.43 -16.36
C LYS A 361 2.96 -21.01 -16.47
N ALA A 362 2.57 -20.09 -15.58
CA ALA A 362 3.12 -18.74 -15.51
C ALA A 362 4.61 -18.74 -15.10
N ALA A 363 5.00 -19.61 -14.16
CA ALA A 363 6.40 -19.81 -13.77
C ALA A 363 7.25 -20.40 -14.92
N ALA A 364 6.67 -21.29 -15.74
CA ALA A 364 7.35 -21.90 -16.87
C ALA A 364 7.56 -20.98 -18.09
N GLU A 365 6.69 -19.98 -18.29
CA GLU A 365 6.81 -19.01 -19.41
C GLU A 365 7.71 -17.80 -19.09
N THR A 366 7.99 -17.52 -17.81
CA THR A 366 8.74 -16.32 -17.35
C THR A 366 10.04 -16.61 -16.63
N GLY A 367 10.30 -17.86 -16.23
CA GLY A 367 11.55 -18.26 -15.59
C GLY A 367 11.75 -17.75 -14.16
N ARG A 368 10.72 -17.24 -13.47
CA ARG A 368 10.75 -16.91 -12.03
C ARG A 368 9.55 -17.54 -11.29
N PRO A 369 9.75 -18.05 -10.06
CA PRO A 369 8.65 -18.53 -9.23
C PRO A 369 7.82 -17.34 -8.70
N VAL A 370 6.50 -17.49 -8.68
CA VAL A 370 5.56 -16.56 -8.04
C VAL A 370 5.12 -17.17 -6.72
N ALA A 371 5.53 -16.59 -5.60
CA ALA A 371 5.03 -16.93 -4.27
C ALA A 371 3.70 -16.19 -4.02
N LEU A 372 2.71 -16.92 -3.48
CA LEU A 372 1.44 -16.38 -3.02
C LEU A 372 1.57 -16.10 -1.52
N GLU A 373 1.48 -14.83 -1.12
CA GLU A 373 1.53 -14.39 0.28
C GLU A 373 0.16 -14.40 0.97
N THR A 374 0.16 -14.48 2.31
CA THR A 374 -1.01 -14.48 3.21
C THR A 374 -0.87 -13.41 4.30
N PRO A 375 -1.98 -12.98 4.94
CA PRO A 375 -2.32 -11.56 5.13
C PRO A 375 -1.75 -10.87 6.37
N ALA A 376 -1.46 -9.57 6.22
CA ALA A 376 -1.15 -8.60 7.27
C ALA A 376 -2.43 -8.00 7.91
N ASP A 377 -2.33 -7.65 9.20
CA ASP A 377 -3.35 -6.98 10.05
C ASP A 377 -3.40 -5.45 9.77
N PRO A 378 -4.42 -4.68 10.19
CA PRO A 378 -5.26 -3.94 9.28
C PRO A 378 -4.95 -2.44 9.27
N GLY A 379 -4.80 -1.93 8.05
CA GLY A 379 -4.77 -0.51 7.76
C GLY A 379 -3.35 -0.09 7.50
N ASN A 380 -3.03 0.09 6.22
CA ASN A 380 -1.81 0.70 5.72
C ASN A 380 -1.89 0.81 4.19
N TYR A 381 -1.35 1.89 3.62
CA TYR A 381 -1.45 2.37 2.24
C TYR A 381 -0.07 2.98 1.89
N GLU A 382 0.63 2.52 0.82
CA GLU A 382 2.10 2.77 0.70
C GLU A 382 2.61 3.58 -0.49
N ILE A 383 3.84 4.12 -0.45
CA ILE A 383 4.67 4.70 -1.56
C ILE A 383 6.18 4.49 -1.19
N GLY A 384 7.11 4.07 -2.10
CA GLY A 384 8.53 3.58 -1.83
C GLY A 384 9.69 4.59 -2.02
N GLU A 385 11.04 4.31 -2.03
CA GLU A 385 11.98 3.15 -1.86
C GLU A 385 13.32 3.65 -1.17
N GLU A 386 14.30 2.77 -0.84
CA GLU A 386 15.15 2.82 0.38
C GLU A 386 16.71 2.74 0.27
N HIS A 387 17.40 2.98 1.42
CA HIS A 387 18.27 1.96 2.06
C HIS A 387 18.28 2.08 3.62
N PRO A 388 18.13 0.98 4.39
CA PRO A 388 18.01 1.03 5.85
C PRO A 388 19.35 1.27 6.60
N PRO A 389 19.35 2.01 7.72
CA PRO A 389 20.54 2.27 8.53
C PRO A 389 21.01 1.03 9.33
N VAL A 390 22.34 0.89 9.44
CA VAL A 390 23.01 -0.27 10.08
C VAL A 390 22.54 -0.58 11.51
N ALA A 391 22.20 0.45 12.29
CA ALA A 391 21.75 0.29 13.67
C ALA A 391 20.37 -0.39 13.78
N GLU A 392 19.49 -0.12 12.82
CA GLU A 392 18.15 -0.69 12.76
C GLU A 392 18.20 -2.18 12.35
N SER A 393 19.08 -2.52 11.41
CA SER A 393 19.38 -3.91 11.06
C SER A 393 19.86 -4.71 12.27
N ASP A 394 20.74 -4.16 13.11
CA ASP A 394 21.23 -4.87 14.30
C ASP A 394 20.12 -5.15 15.33
N GLU A 395 19.24 -4.17 15.55
CA GLU A 395 18.13 -4.28 16.51
C GLU A 395 17.09 -5.34 16.08
N GLN A 396 16.79 -5.41 14.78
CA GLN A 396 15.88 -6.45 14.24
C GLN A 396 16.46 -7.86 14.40
N PHE A 397 17.76 -8.05 14.13
CA PHE A 397 18.42 -9.35 14.31
C PHE A 397 18.58 -9.74 15.80
N ASP A 398 18.73 -8.76 16.70
CA ASP A 398 18.71 -8.99 18.15
C ASP A 398 17.32 -9.41 18.65
N ALA A 399 16.27 -8.79 18.14
CA ALA A 399 14.89 -9.18 18.42
C ALA A 399 14.58 -10.59 17.91
N ARG A 400 15.03 -10.94 16.69
CA ARG A 400 14.91 -12.28 16.12
C ARG A 400 15.60 -13.32 17.00
N MET A 401 16.87 -13.08 17.38
CA MET A 401 17.61 -13.98 18.26
C MET A 401 16.88 -14.20 19.60
N ALA A 402 16.30 -13.15 20.19
CA ALA A 402 15.56 -13.27 21.45
C ALA A 402 14.33 -14.20 21.32
N LEU A 403 13.58 -14.06 20.23
CA LEU A 403 12.42 -14.91 19.92
C LEU A 403 12.84 -16.35 19.63
N GLU A 404 13.88 -16.54 18.83
CA GLU A 404 14.41 -17.85 18.46
C GLU A 404 14.93 -18.62 19.68
N LEU A 405 15.62 -17.94 20.59
CA LEU A 405 16.01 -18.52 21.88
C LEU A 405 14.81 -18.90 22.75
N GLY A 406 13.71 -18.14 22.67
CA GLY A 406 12.44 -18.50 23.32
C GLY A 406 11.80 -19.74 22.70
N VAL A 407 11.84 -19.86 21.39
CA VAL A 407 11.31 -21.03 20.66
C VAL A 407 12.17 -22.27 20.85
N LEU A 408 13.50 -22.13 20.95
CA LEU A 408 14.40 -23.21 21.33
C LEU A 408 13.94 -23.88 22.63
N GLU A 409 13.61 -23.10 23.66
CA GLU A 409 13.11 -23.61 24.95
C GLU A 409 11.83 -24.44 24.81
N LEU A 410 10.99 -24.08 23.83
CA LEU A 410 9.70 -24.71 23.62
C LEU A 410 9.77 -25.97 22.75
N THR A 411 10.81 -26.11 21.93
CA THR A 411 10.91 -27.13 20.88
C THR A 411 12.01 -28.17 21.10
N ILE A 412 13.10 -27.83 21.80
CA ILE A 412 14.23 -28.74 22.02
C ILE A 412 13.79 -30.02 22.76
N GLY A 413 14.13 -31.18 22.20
CA GLY A 413 13.72 -32.50 22.73
C GLY A 413 12.22 -32.81 22.59
N ARG A 414 11.46 -32.00 21.83
CA ARG A 414 10.02 -32.19 21.59
C ARG A 414 9.64 -32.39 20.13
N LEU A 415 10.57 -32.17 19.19
CA LEU A 415 10.35 -32.42 17.77
C LEU A 415 10.22 -33.93 17.49
N THR A 416 9.35 -34.29 16.54
CA THR A 416 9.25 -35.68 16.07
C THR A 416 10.42 -36.05 15.16
N PRO A 417 10.69 -37.35 14.93
CA PRO A 417 11.70 -37.77 13.95
C PRO A 417 11.47 -37.18 12.56
N GLU A 418 10.21 -37.08 12.12
CA GLU A 418 9.86 -36.48 10.83
C GLU A 418 10.17 -34.97 10.81
N GLN A 419 9.90 -34.26 11.91
CA GLN A 419 10.24 -32.85 12.03
C GLN A 419 11.74 -32.60 12.07
N LEU A 420 12.52 -33.49 12.71
CA LEU A 420 13.99 -33.42 12.69
C LEU A 420 14.56 -33.64 11.27
N VAL A 421 13.96 -34.56 10.50
CA VAL A 421 14.33 -34.77 9.09
C VAL A 421 14.01 -33.54 8.25
N GLU A 422 12.84 -32.94 8.41
CA GLU A 422 12.45 -31.71 7.71
C GLU A 422 13.36 -30.54 8.09
N PHE A 423 13.70 -30.40 9.38
CA PHE A 423 14.62 -29.37 9.85
C PHE A 423 16.02 -29.51 9.21
N ARG A 424 16.49 -30.75 9.05
CA ARG A 424 17.74 -31.06 8.33
C ARG A 424 17.66 -30.72 6.85
N ILE A 425 16.55 -31.04 6.18
CA ILE A 425 16.34 -30.70 4.76
C ILE A 425 16.41 -29.18 4.57
N LEU A 426 15.79 -28.39 5.45
CA LEU A 426 15.82 -26.94 5.37
C LEU A 426 17.23 -26.38 5.62
N ALA A 427 17.99 -26.95 6.57
CA ALA A 427 19.39 -26.59 6.77
C ALA A 427 20.24 -26.87 5.52
N GLU A 428 20.09 -28.04 4.91
CA GLU A 428 20.80 -28.41 3.68
C GLU A 428 20.39 -27.51 2.50
N ALA A 429 19.10 -27.16 2.38
CA ALA A 429 18.59 -26.25 1.36
C ALA A 429 19.19 -24.84 1.47
N SER A 430 19.38 -24.32 2.70
CA SER A 430 20.01 -23.01 2.93
C SER A 430 21.45 -22.94 2.39
N GLY A 431 22.14 -24.08 2.29
CA GLY A 431 23.48 -24.17 1.72
C GLY A 431 23.54 -24.30 0.20
N ALA A 432 22.42 -24.54 -0.47
CA ALA A 432 22.41 -24.80 -1.91
C ALA A 432 22.80 -23.57 -2.76
N SER A 433 22.63 -22.38 -2.20
CA SER A 433 22.89 -21.09 -2.86
C SER A 433 24.17 -20.40 -2.35
N VAL A 434 25.07 -21.15 -1.73
CA VAL A 434 26.35 -20.66 -1.18
C VAL A 434 27.50 -21.56 -1.62
N GLU A 435 28.56 -20.98 -2.19
CA GLU A 435 29.81 -21.69 -2.51
C GLU A 435 30.99 -21.04 -1.76
N GLY A 436 31.49 -21.72 -0.72
CA GLY A 436 32.50 -21.15 0.16
C GLY A 436 31.93 -20.00 1.01
N ASP A 437 32.52 -18.81 0.87
CA ASP A 437 32.11 -17.56 1.50
C ASP A 437 31.31 -16.64 0.54
N HIS A 438 30.78 -17.19 -0.57
CA HIS A 438 30.09 -16.41 -1.61
C HIS A 438 28.67 -16.91 -1.89
N PHE A 439 27.75 -15.97 -2.14
CA PHE A 439 26.41 -16.28 -2.65
C PHE A 439 26.49 -16.65 -4.13
N THR A 440 25.94 -17.81 -4.49
CA THR A 440 25.66 -18.15 -5.91
C THR A 440 24.30 -17.61 -6.35
N ASP A 441 23.37 -17.43 -5.39
CA ASP A 441 22.08 -16.77 -5.57
C ASP A 441 21.59 -16.21 -4.21
N ALA A 442 21.72 -14.89 -4.02
CA ALA A 442 21.38 -14.23 -2.75
C ALA A 442 19.87 -14.26 -2.44
N ALA A 443 19.02 -14.17 -3.47
CA ALA A 443 17.56 -14.24 -3.29
C ALA A 443 17.14 -15.65 -2.85
N ALA A 444 17.66 -16.68 -3.52
CA ALA A 444 17.39 -18.06 -3.13
C ALA A 444 17.98 -18.40 -1.74
N PHE A 445 19.13 -17.82 -1.38
CA PHE A 445 19.67 -17.94 -0.02
C PHE A 445 18.73 -17.30 1.02
N THR A 446 18.20 -16.11 0.76
CA THR A 446 17.25 -15.43 1.64
C THR A 446 15.99 -16.27 1.87
N ASP A 447 15.39 -16.81 0.80
CA ASP A 447 14.20 -17.68 0.91
C ASP A 447 14.45 -18.94 1.74
N THR A 448 15.54 -19.65 1.43
CA THR A 448 15.86 -20.93 2.08
C THR A 448 16.28 -20.75 3.53
N THR A 449 16.97 -19.65 3.84
CA THR A 449 17.31 -19.25 5.22
C THR A 449 16.06 -18.83 5.99
N ALA A 450 15.16 -18.04 5.40
CA ALA A 450 13.89 -17.68 6.03
C ALA A 450 13.08 -18.92 6.41
N ALA A 451 12.98 -19.89 5.50
CA ALA A 451 12.28 -21.14 5.74
C ALA A 451 12.92 -21.98 6.88
N PHE A 452 14.24 -21.99 6.99
CA PHE A 452 14.96 -22.65 8.10
C PHE A 452 14.66 -22.00 9.45
N HIS A 453 14.71 -20.68 9.54
CA HIS A 453 14.51 -19.95 10.79
C HIS A 453 13.05 -19.92 11.25
N GLU A 454 12.09 -19.78 10.33
CA GLU A 454 10.66 -19.86 10.64
C GLU A 454 10.26 -21.27 11.12
N TYR A 455 10.97 -22.32 10.71
CA TYR A 455 10.59 -23.71 10.94
C TYR A 455 10.31 -24.03 12.41
N LEU A 456 11.20 -23.60 13.31
CA LEU A 456 11.04 -23.86 14.73
C LEU A 456 9.82 -23.15 15.33
N PHE A 457 9.46 -21.97 14.80
CA PHE A 457 8.25 -21.25 15.20
C PHE A 457 6.99 -22.01 14.76
N ARG A 458 6.98 -22.63 13.57
CA ARG A 458 5.89 -23.52 13.15
C ARG A 458 5.78 -24.74 14.05
N CYS A 459 6.92 -25.30 14.47
CA CYS A 459 6.96 -26.45 15.38
C CYS A 459 6.52 -26.11 16.81
N CYS A 460 6.60 -24.84 17.25
CA CYS A 460 6.29 -24.47 18.63
C CYS A 460 4.78 -24.45 18.95
N THR A 461 3.91 -24.63 17.95
CA THR A 461 2.43 -24.62 18.06
C THR A 461 1.86 -23.38 18.78
N ASN A 462 2.65 -22.31 18.83
CA ASN A 462 2.27 -21.03 19.42
C ASN A 462 2.19 -19.99 18.29
N PRO A 463 0.99 -19.73 17.75
CA PRO A 463 0.83 -18.82 16.61
C PRO A 463 1.28 -17.40 16.92
N VAL A 464 1.21 -16.97 18.19
CA VAL A 464 1.65 -15.63 18.61
C VAL A 464 3.16 -15.46 18.50
N LEU A 465 3.94 -16.53 18.74
CA LEU A 465 5.40 -16.46 18.57
C LEU A 465 5.81 -16.43 17.10
N LEU A 466 5.09 -17.15 16.23
CA LEU A 466 5.29 -17.09 14.78
C LEU A 466 4.93 -15.71 14.23
N GLU A 467 3.82 -15.14 14.68
CA GLU A 467 3.41 -13.78 14.34
C GLU A 467 4.44 -12.74 14.80
N ALA A 468 4.90 -12.83 16.05
CA ALA A 468 5.95 -11.94 16.57
C ALA A 468 7.26 -12.04 15.78
N TYR A 469 7.63 -13.23 15.30
CA TYR A 469 8.80 -13.44 14.44
C TYR A 469 8.59 -12.82 13.06
N ASN A 470 7.44 -13.04 12.42
CA ASN A 470 7.14 -12.51 11.10
C ASN A 470 7.12 -10.97 11.08
N ARG A 471 6.65 -10.33 12.17
CA ARG A 471 6.63 -8.88 12.34
C ARG A 471 8.00 -8.21 12.45
N LEU A 472 9.08 -8.99 12.55
CA LEU A 472 10.43 -8.45 12.52
C LEU A 472 10.94 -8.18 11.10
N GLU A 473 10.24 -8.71 10.07
CA GLU A 473 10.51 -8.44 8.66
C GLU A 473 11.97 -8.67 8.22
N VAL A 474 12.68 -9.55 8.95
CA VAL A 474 14.10 -9.84 8.71
C VAL A 474 14.34 -10.38 7.30
N THR A 475 13.37 -11.11 6.73
CA THR A 475 13.44 -11.61 5.35
C THR A 475 13.40 -10.47 4.34
N GLN A 476 12.49 -9.50 4.51
CA GLN A 476 12.39 -8.31 3.67
C GLN A 476 13.66 -7.46 3.76
N LEU A 477 14.16 -7.24 4.98
CA LEU A 477 15.42 -6.57 5.20
C LEU A 477 16.59 -7.28 4.49
N MET A 478 16.67 -8.61 4.58
CA MET A 478 17.67 -9.40 3.85
C MET A 478 17.53 -9.26 2.33
N TYR A 479 16.31 -9.18 1.80
CA TYR A 479 16.05 -8.94 0.38
C TYR A 479 16.55 -7.58 -0.11
N GLN A 480 16.36 -6.54 0.70
CA GLN A 480 16.82 -5.19 0.39
C GLN A 480 18.35 -5.10 0.46
N VAL A 481 18.94 -5.61 1.54
CA VAL A 481 20.36 -5.42 1.87
C VAL A 481 21.28 -6.37 1.11
N LEU A 482 20.89 -7.65 0.94
CA LEU A 482 21.75 -8.65 0.30
C LEU A 482 21.57 -8.69 -1.23
N ARG A 483 20.72 -7.85 -1.80
CA ARG A 483 20.38 -7.81 -3.23
C ARG A 483 21.61 -7.85 -4.14
N ASP A 484 22.63 -7.08 -3.79
CA ASP A 484 23.89 -6.94 -4.52
C ASP A 484 25.09 -7.50 -3.76
N ALA A 485 24.86 -8.18 -2.62
CA ALA A 485 25.91 -8.80 -1.84
C ALA A 485 26.40 -10.08 -2.53
N HIS A 486 27.71 -10.29 -2.54
CA HIS A 486 28.33 -11.48 -3.14
C HIS A 486 28.98 -12.41 -2.12
N TRP A 487 28.95 -12.07 -0.84
CA TRP A 487 29.70 -12.76 0.21
C TRP A 487 28.87 -12.92 1.49
N ILE A 488 29.22 -13.92 2.28
CA ILE A 488 28.60 -14.23 3.57
C ILE A 488 29.68 -14.32 4.66
N GLU A 489 29.44 -13.75 5.85
CA GLU A 489 30.38 -13.83 6.96
C GLU A 489 30.25 -15.18 7.69
N GLY A 490 31.37 -15.83 7.95
CA GLY A 490 31.43 -17.06 8.76
C GLY A 490 30.96 -18.31 8.02
N HIS A 491 30.70 -19.37 8.78
CA HIS A 491 30.26 -20.67 8.27
C HIS A 491 28.77 -20.89 8.57
N ILE A 492 27.92 -19.91 8.21
CA ILE A 492 26.48 -19.89 8.54
C ILE A 492 25.75 -21.20 8.14
N ILE A 493 26.14 -21.80 7.01
CA ILE A 493 25.58 -23.07 6.56
C ILE A 493 25.97 -24.23 7.49
N ASP A 494 27.22 -24.30 7.92
CA ASP A 494 27.67 -25.31 8.87
C ASP A 494 27.00 -25.12 10.23
N GLU A 495 26.71 -23.88 10.62
CA GLU A 495 25.99 -23.54 11.84
C GLU A 495 24.54 -24.02 11.81
N HIS A 496 23.84 -23.88 10.67
CA HIS A 496 22.49 -24.45 10.51
C HIS A 496 22.51 -25.97 10.69
N LEU A 497 23.46 -26.68 10.08
CA LEU A 497 23.59 -28.13 10.21
C LEU A 497 23.96 -28.56 11.64
N GLN A 498 24.87 -27.83 12.30
CA GLN A 498 25.24 -28.06 13.69
C GLN A 498 24.08 -27.78 14.65
N LEU A 499 23.24 -26.80 14.35
CA LEU A 499 22.04 -26.51 15.13
C LEU A 499 21.05 -27.68 15.03
N VAL A 500 20.81 -28.21 13.84
CA VAL A 500 19.98 -29.42 13.66
C VAL A 500 20.56 -30.61 14.44
N GLU A 501 21.88 -30.84 14.39
CA GLU A 501 22.52 -31.89 15.19
C GLU A 501 22.33 -31.69 16.70
N ALA A 502 22.36 -30.46 17.19
CA ALA A 502 22.08 -30.15 18.59
C ALA A 502 20.62 -30.48 18.94
N PHE A 503 19.68 -30.22 18.02
CA PHE A 503 18.28 -30.62 18.17
C PHE A 503 18.07 -32.13 18.18
N GLU A 504 18.75 -32.87 17.30
CA GLU A 504 18.72 -34.34 17.28
C GLU A 504 19.26 -34.97 18.57
N LYS A 505 20.28 -34.35 19.18
CA LYS A 505 20.89 -34.79 20.44
C LYS A 505 20.14 -34.28 21.68
N GLY A 506 19.19 -33.36 21.51
CA GLY A 506 18.54 -32.63 22.61
C GLY A 506 19.52 -31.76 23.43
N ASP A 507 20.65 -31.36 22.84
CA ASP A 507 21.68 -30.57 23.48
C ASP A 507 21.33 -29.08 23.42
N LYS A 508 20.50 -28.67 24.39
CA LYS A 508 20.04 -27.29 24.53
C LYS A 508 21.19 -26.29 24.71
N ALA A 509 22.25 -26.67 25.41
CA ALA A 509 23.37 -25.75 25.67
C ALA A 509 24.12 -25.45 24.37
N ALA A 510 24.42 -26.49 23.59
CA ALA A 510 25.02 -26.34 22.27
C ALA A 510 24.12 -25.55 21.31
N ALA A 511 22.82 -25.86 21.26
CA ALA A 511 21.87 -25.14 20.39
C ALA A 511 21.81 -23.64 20.71
N ARG A 512 21.77 -23.28 22.01
CA ARG A 512 21.77 -21.87 22.44
C ARG A 512 23.05 -21.13 22.04
N GLU A 513 24.21 -21.77 22.21
CA GLU A 513 25.50 -21.18 21.84
C GLU A 513 25.59 -20.93 20.33
N LEU A 514 25.14 -21.90 19.53
CA LEU A 514 25.10 -21.80 18.06
C LEU A 514 24.16 -20.68 17.58
N MET A 515 22.96 -20.53 18.15
CA MET A 515 22.01 -19.49 17.72
C MET A 515 22.52 -18.07 18.02
N VAL A 516 23.24 -17.88 19.13
CA VAL A 516 23.86 -16.60 19.47
C VAL A 516 25.04 -16.30 18.52
N ALA A 517 25.89 -17.29 18.25
CA ALA A 517 27.01 -17.13 17.33
C ALA A 517 26.52 -16.82 15.90
N HIS A 518 25.53 -17.58 15.42
CA HIS A 518 24.91 -17.40 14.12
C HIS A 518 24.29 -16.01 13.94
N SER A 519 23.55 -15.50 14.94
CA SER A 519 23.01 -14.13 14.91
C SER A 519 24.13 -13.08 14.80
N GLY A 520 25.28 -13.32 15.45
CA GLY A 520 26.46 -12.46 15.31
C GLY A 520 27.01 -12.42 13.88
N HIS A 521 27.18 -13.57 13.23
CA HIS A 521 27.66 -13.65 11.85
C HIS A 521 26.67 -13.10 10.83
N ALA A 522 25.37 -13.33 11.05
CA ALA A 522 24.31 -12.75 10.21
C ALA A 522 24.33 -11.22 10.27
N LYS A 523 24.44 -10.63 11.46
CA LYS A 523 24.58 -9.17 11.62
C LYS A 523 25.81 -8.63 10.91
N GLU A 524 26.96 -9.28 11.03
CA GLU A 524 28.18 -8.82 10.32
C GLU A 524 28.02 -8.88 8.80
N THR A 525 27.33 -9.92 8.29
CA THR A 525 26.96 -10.02 6.87
C THR A 525 26.11 -8.82 6.44
N MET A 526 25.07 -8.49 7.21
CA MET A 526 24.19 -7.34 6.93
C MET A 526 24.93 -6.00 7.01
N ARG A 527 25.71 -5.76 8.08
CA ARG A 527 26.46 -4.51 8.28
C ARG A 527 27.38 -4.19 7.11
N ARG A 528 28.14 -5.19 6.65
CA ARG A 528 29.10 -4.95 5.57
C ARG A 528 28.40 -4.88 4.21
N ALA A 529 27.26 -5.56 4.01
CA ALA A 529 26.44 -5.37 2.81
C ALA A 529 25.84 -3.95 2.74
N ILE A 530 25.30 -3.44 3.85
CA ILE A 530 24.83 -2.05 3.97
C ILE A 530 25.97 -1.06 3.71
N ALA A 531 27.15 -1.29 4.31
CA ALA A 531 28.31 -0.41 4.13
C ALA A 531 28.84 -0.41 2.69
N GLU A 532 28.83 -1.55 2.00
CA GLU A 532 29.23 -1.68 0.59
C GLU A 532 28.20 -1.02 -0.34
N GLY A 533 26.89 -1.17 -0.08
CA GLY A 533 25.81 -0.49 -0.78
C GLY A 533 25.90 1.04 -0.67
N ALA A 534 26.11 1.55 0.56
CA ALA A 534 26.29 2.99 0.81
C ALA A 534 27.55 3.56 0.09
N ALA A 535 28.61 2.78 -0.05
CA ALA A 535 29.82 3.19 -0.75
C ALA A 535 29.69 3.14 -2.29
N ALA A 536 28.80 2.30 -2.82
CA ALA A 536 28.49 2.21 -4.25
C ALA A 536 27.58 3.37 -4.71
N GLY A 537 26.63 3.81 -3.88
CA GLY A 537 25.77 4.97 -4.16
C GLY A 537 26.48 6.33 -4.14
N ALA A 538 27.67 6.41 -3.53
CA ALA A 538 28.45 7.65 -3.41
C ALA A 538 29.47 7.89 -4.55
N ARG A 539 29.50 7.05 -5.60
CA ARG A 539 30.50 7.09 -6.69
C ARG A 539 29.99 7.57 -8.04
#